data_AF-A0A484WW30-F1
#
_entry.id   AF-A0A484WW30-F1
#
_cell.length_a   1.000
_cell.length_b   1.000
_cell.length_c   1.000
_cell.angle_alpha   90.00
_cell.angle_beta   90.00
_cell.angle_gamma   90.00
#
_symmetry.space_group_name_H-M   'P 1'
#
loop_
_entity.id
_entity.type
_entity.pdbx_description
1 polymer ?
#
loop_
_entity_poly.entity_id
_entity_poly.type
_entity_poly.pdbx_seq_one_letter_code
_entity_poly.pdbx_strand_id
1 'polypeptide(L)'
;MPAGTLTLTNGSDGVTGTSTDFLSDVENGDFILVTVGGASYFLSVNTDDSATALTLTAVYDGPISSGLAWKTVVKGAYASILSELIAKSARALRAQNVDKSNWQKVFSAEDEITVTLADGSSYSRHKRRGG
;
A
#
# COMPACT_ATOMS: atom_id res chain seq x y z
N MET A 1 16.03 -0.38 -12.02
CA MET A 1 16.43 -0.83 -10.67
C MET A 1 17.73 -0.11 -10.37
N PRO A 2 17.90 0.48 -9.18
CA PRO A 2 19.14 1.11 -8.79
C PRO A 2 20.31 0.14 -8.95
N ALA A 3 21.48 0.65 -9.31
CA ALA A 3 22.68 -0.16 -9.43
C ALA A 3 23.27 -0.47 -8.04
N GLY A 4 24.18 -1.45 -8.00
CA GLY A 4 24.93 -1.75 -6.78
C GLY A 4 24.17 -2.59 -5.75
N THR A 5 24.76 -2.69 -4.56
CA THR A 5 24.23 -3.52 -3.46
C THR A 5 24.39 -2.83 -2.12
N LEU A 6 23.58 -3.25 -1.14
CA LEU A 6 23.57 -2.69 0.21
C LEU A 6 24.17 -3.64 1.24
N THR A 7 24.78 -3.04 2.24
CA THR A 7 25.15 -3.67 3.51
C THR A 7 24.38 -3.02 4.64
N LEU A 8 23.71 -3.86 5.43
CA LEU A 8 22.89 -3.47 6.57
C LEU A 8 23.44 -4.14 7.83
N THR A 9 23.49 -3.35 8.91
CA THR A 9 23.99 -3.80 10.22
C THR A 9 22.88 -3.66 11.24
N ASN A 10 22.59 -4.75 11.96
CA ASN A 10 21.57 -4.75 13.01
C ASN A 10 21.89 -3.69 14.09
N GLY A 11 20.90 -2.90 14.47
CA GLY A 11 21.02 -1.81 15.44
C GLY A 11 21.69 -0.54 14.92
N SER A 12 21.99 -0.47 13.61
CA SER A 12 22.56 0.72 12.96
C SER A 12 21.51 1.42 12.10
N ASP A 13 21.55 2.75 12.05
CA ASP A 13 20.82 3.59 11.09
C ASP A 13 21.62 3.85 9.81
N GLY A 14 22.95 3.66 9.83
CA GLY A 14 23.79 3.77 8.66
C GLY A 14 23.63 2.60 7.68
N VAL A 15 23.52 2.92 6.39
CA VAL A 15 23.52 1.98 5.27
C VAL A 15 24.74 2.23 4.41
N THR A 16 25.46 1.17 4.05
CA THR A 16 26.62 1.25 3.15
C THR A 16 26.29 0.62 1.81
N GLY A 17 26.49 1.38 0.74
CA GLY A 17 26.34 0.93 -0.64
C GLY A 17 27.67 0.54 -1.26
N THR A 18 27.63 -0.44 -2.16
CA THR A 18 28.74 -0.77 -3.08
C THR A 18 28.26 -0.54 -4.50
N SER A 19 28.96 0.32 -5.25
CA SER A 19 28.59 0.73 -6.61
C SER A 19 27.17 1.30 -6.72
N THR A 20 26.71 1.95 -5.65
CA THR A 20 25.46 2.72 -5.60
C THR A 20 25.72 4.18 -5.99
N ASP A 21 24.66 4.91 -6.33
CA ASP A 21 24.68 6.36 -6.46
C ASP A 21 23.48 6.98 -5.72
N PHE A 22 23.52 6.97 -4.39
CA PHE A 22 22.39 7.43 -3.57
C PHE A 22 21.98 8.88 -3.86
N LEU A 23 22.93 9.74 -4.23
CA LEU A 23 22.63 11.14 -4.52
C LEU A 23 21.72 11.33 -5.74
N SER A 24 21.62 10.33 -6.63
CA SER A 24 20.72 10.36 -7.78
C SER A 24 19.55 9.36 -7.66
N ASP A 25 19.75 8.26 -6.94
CA ASP A 25 18.78 7.16 -6.85
C ASP A 25 17.76 7.29 -5.70
N VAL A 26 18.02 8.14 -4.70
CA VAL A 26 17.15 8.34 -3.53
C VAL A 26 17.10 9.81 -3.12
N GLU A 27 16.02 10.20 -2.45
CA GLU A 27 15.92 11.46 -1.75
C GLU A 27 15.50 11.25 -0.29
N ASN A 28 15.77 12.23 0.57
CA ASN A 28 15.16 12.31 1.90
C ASN A 28 13.64 12.05 1.85
N GLY A 29 13.20 11.15 2.74
CA GLY A 29 11.81 10.74 2.90
C GLY A 29 11.36 9.62 1.95
N ASP A 30 12.20 9.21 1.00
CA ASP A 30 11.96 7.99 0.23
C ASP A 30 12.21 6.73 1.08
N PHE A 31 11.82 5.59 0.53
CA PHE A 31 12.02 4.29 1.16
C PHE A 31 12.91 3.40 0.31
N ILE A 32 13.73 2.60 0.97
CA ILE A 32 14.50 1.52 0.38
C ILE A 32 13.84 0.19 0.73
N LEU A 33 13.53 -0.59 -0.30
CA LEU A 33 13.02 -1.95 -0.15
C LEU A 33 14.15 -2.96 -0.39
N VAL A 34 14.42 -3.80 0.61
CA VAL A 34 15.33 -4.95 0.53
C VAL A 34 14.64 -6.22 1.01
N THR A 35 15.17 -7.37 0.62
CA THR A 35 14.74 -8.68 1.16
C THR A 35 15.92 -9.34 1.86
N VAL A 36 15.76 -9.67 3.14
CA VAL A 36 16.77 -10.33 3.97
C VAL A 36 16.16 -11.58 4.59
N GLY A 37 16.76 -12.76 4.31
CA GLY A 37 16.27 -14.03 4.85
C GLY A 37 14.82 -14.38 4.46
N GLY A 38 14.32 -13.85 3.34
CA GLY A 38 12.94 -14.05 2.87
C GLY A 38 11.92 -13.03 3.40
N ALA A 39 12.31 -12.15 4.32
CA ALA A 39 11.48 -11.05 4.81
C ALA A 39 11.82 -9.74 4.08
N SER A 40 10.81 -8.96 3.71
CA SER A 40 10.99 -7.65 3.09
C SER A 40 11.03 -6.54 4.14
N TYR A 41 12.01 -5.65 4.03
CA TYR A 41 12.19 -4.50 4.90
C TYR A 41 11.98 -3.21 4.12
N PHE A 42 11.15 -2.32 4.67
CA PHE A 42 10.89 -0.97 4.16
C PHE A 42 11.64 0.03 5.04
N LEU A 43 12.77 0.54 4.52
CA LEU A 43 13.71 1.37 5.27
C LEU A 43 13.51 2.83 4.88
N SER A 44 13.09 3.67 5.82
CA SER A 44 12.87 5.11 5.59
C SER A 44 14.21 5.85 5.53
N VAL A 45 14.47 6.60 4.47
CA VAL A 45 15.71 7.38 4.27
C VAL A 45 15.62 8.72 4.98
N ASN A 46 16.62 9.04 5.80
CA ASN A 46 16.76 10.31 6.51
C ASN A 46 17.74 11.26 5.81
N THR A 47 18.98 10.85 5.51
CA THR A 47 19.90 11.72 4.75
C THR A 47 20.75 10.91 3.79
N ASP A 48 20.98 11.46 2.60
CA ASP A 48 21.91 10.91 1.62
C ASP A 48 23.29 11.52 1.88
N ASP A 49 24.07 10.89 2.76
CA ASP A 49 25.35 11.45 3.21
C ASP A 49 26.41 11.47 2.10
N SER A 50 26.34 10.51 1.17
CA SER A 50 27.19 10.43 -0.03
C SER A 50 26.60 9.43 -1.06
N ALA A 51 27.23 9.30 -2.23
CA ALA A 51 26.82 8.33 -3.25
C ALA A 51 26.78 6.85 -2.74
N THR A 52 27.54 6.53 -1.68
CA THR A 52 27.68 5.16 -1.14
C THR A 52 27.35 5.05 0.34
N ALA A 53 26.81 6.09 0.97
CA ALA A 53 26.34 6.03 2.35
C ALA A 53 25.10 6.89 2.54
N LEU A 54 24.14 6.38 3.29
CA LEU A 54 22.95 7.11 3.72
C LEU A 54 22.58 6.71 5.15
N THR A 55 21.76 7.52 5.79
CA THR A 55 21.16 7.22 7.10
C THR A 55 19.67 6.94 6.98
N LEU A 56 19.18 6.06 7.84
CA LEU A 56 17.78 5.75 8.00
C LEU A 56 17.15 6.59 9.11
N THR A 57 15.83 6.78 9.04
CA THR A 57 15.08 7.46 10.11
C THR A 57 14.98 6.60 11.39
N ALA A 58 15.13 5.28 11.26
CA ALA A 58 15.13 4.34 12.37
C ALA A 58 16.24 3.30 12.17
N VAL A 59 16.78 2.79 13.28
CA VAL A 59 17.77 1.72 13.25
C VAL A 59 17.20 0.47 12.57
N TYR A 60 18.02 -0.19 11.76
CA TYR A 60 17.68 -1.45 11.12
C TYR A 60 17.66 -2.58 12.16
N ASP A 61 16.52 -3.28 12.26
CA ASP A 61 16.27 -4.33 13.26
C ASP A 61 16.41 -5.76 12.71
N GLY A 62 16.68 -5.91 11.41
CA GLY A 62 16.86 -7.20 10.76
C GLY A 62 18.28 -7.78 10.89
N PRO A 63 18.51 -9.00 10.36
CA PRO A 63 19.82 -9.65 10.40
C PRO A 63 20.89 -8.84 9.65
N ILE A 64 22.14 -8.87 10.15
CA ILE A 64 23.30 -8.33 9.43
C ILE A 64 23.40 -9.02 8.07
N SER A 65 23.52 -8.25 6.99
CA SER A 65 23.55 -8.77 5.63
C SER A 65 24.25 -7.81 4.67
N SER A 66 24.95 -8.37 3.68
CA SER A 66 25.70 -7.63 2.67
C SER A 66 25.37 -8.14 1.27
N GLY A 67 25.59 -7.32 0.25
CA GLY A 67 25.32 -7.71 -1.14
C GLY A 67 23.82 -7.72 -1.48
N LEU A 68 23.02 -6.98 -0.72
CA LEU A 68 21.57 -6.96 -0.90
C LEU A 68 21.18 -6.17 -2.14
N ALA A 69 20.39 -6.80 -3.02
CA ALA A 69 19.66 -6.08 -4.05
C ALA A 69 18.59 -5.20 -3.41
N TRP A 70 18.35 -4.03 -4.00
CA TRP A 70 17.49 -3.01 -3.41
C TRP A 70 16.66 -2.28 -4.46
N LYS A 71 15.63 -1.58 -4.00
CA LYS A 71 14.77 -0.73 -4.82
C LYS A 71 14.42 0.54 -4.07
N THR A 72 14.45 1.67 -4.77
CA THR A 72 13.86 2.92 -4.28
C THR A 72 12.34 2.89 -4.45
N VAL A 73 11.66 3.34 -3.41
CA VAL A 73 10.23 3.59 -3.40
C VAL A 73 10.03 5.06 -3.03
N VAL A 74 9.63 5.86 -4.02
CA VAL A 74 9.48 7.30 -3.86
C VAL A 74 8.34 7.61 -2.88
N LYS A 75 8.51 8.59 -2.00
CA LYS A 75 7.55 9.01 -0.95
C LYS A 75 6.09 9.19 -1.44
N GLY A 76 5.90 9.63 -2.69
CA GLY A 76 4.57 9.78 -3.29
C GLY A 76 3.89 8.45 -3.69
N ALA A 77 4.66 7.40 -3.97
CA ALA A 77 4.12 6.12 -4.42
C ALA A 77 3.40 5.35 -3.29
N TYR A 78 3.83 5.52 -2.03
CA TYR A 78 3.16 4.87 -0.90
C TYR A 78 1.83 5.55 -0.55
N ALA A 79 1.80 6.89 -0.60
CA ALA A 79 0.58 7.67 -0.41
C ALA A 79 -0.48 7.35 -1.49
N SER A 80 -0.07 7.11 -2.73
CA SER A 80 -1.00 6.70 -3.78
C SER A 80 -1.56 5.30 -3.56
N ILE A 81 -0.74 4.32 -3.14
CA ILE A 81 -1.22 2.96 -2.84
C ILE A 81 -2.19 2.96 -1.65
N LEU A 82 -1.85 3.62 -0.56
CA LEU A 82 -2.75 3.72 0.60
C LEU A 82 -4.02 4.49 0.27
N SER A 83 -3.94 5.60 -0.47
CA SER A 83 -5.13 6.35 -0.87
C SER A 83 -6.02 5.57 -1.84
N GLU A 84 -5.45 4.77 -2.75
CA GLU A 84 -6.20 3.87 -3.61
C GLU A 84 -6.88 2.78 -2.79
N LEU A 85 -6.20 2.19 -1.81
CA LEU A 85 -6.78 1.20 -0.90
C LEU A 85 -7.93 1.79 -0.09
N ILE A 86 -7.77 3.01 0.46
CA ILE A 86 -8.82 3.74 1.17
C ILE A 86 -9.98 4.06 0.23
N ALA A 87 -9.72 4.46 -1.01
CA ALA A 87 -10.76 4.72 -2.00
C ALA A 87 -11.54 3.44 -2.35
N LYS A 88 -10.83 2.32 -2.54
CA LYS A 88 -11.43 1.00 -2.82
C LYS A 88 -12.26 0.50 -1.64
N SER A 89 -11.75 0.60 -0.41
CA SER A 89 -12.50 0.20 0.79
C SER A 89 -13.74 1.09 0.99
N ALA A 90 -13.63 2.41 0.81
CA ALA A 90 -14.76 3.32 0.88
C ALA A 90 -15.81 3.04 -0.21
N ARG A 91 -15.42 2.65 -1.43
CA ARG A 91 -16.36 2.21 -2.48
C ARG A 91 -17.05 0.91 -2.10
N ALA A 92 -16.31 -0.08 -1.61
CA ALA A 92 -16.87 -1.35 -1.17
C ALA A 92 -17.88 -1.17 -0.02
N LEU A 93 -17.57 -0.32 0.96
CA LEU A 93 -18.48 0.02 2.06
C LEU A 93 -19.76 0.72 1.57
N ARG A 94 -19.65 1.64 0.60
CA ARG A 94 -20.85 2.26 -0.01
C ARG A 94 -21.71 1.22 -0.73
N ALA A 95 -21.11 0.35 -1.53
CA ALA A 95 -21.83 -0.73 -2.21
C ALA A 95 -22.52 -1.67 -1.20
N GLN A 96 -21.82 -2.06 -0.13
CA GLN A 96 -22.37 -2.93 0.91
C GLN A 96 -23.54 -2.28 1.67
N ASN A 97 -23.49 -0.96 1.91
CA ASN A 97 -24.60 -0.22 2.50
C ASN A 97 -25.82 -0.14 1.56
N VAL A 98 -25.58 0.04 0.26
CA VAL A 98 -26.65 0.02 -0.76
C VAL A 98 -27.30 -1.36 -0.82
N ASP A 99 -26.51 -2.43 -0.85
CA ASP A 99 -27.02 -3.80 -0.81
C ASP A 99 -27.83 -4.05 0.46
N LYS A 100 -27.35 -3.62 1.63
CA LYS A 100 -28.10 -3.76 2.88
C LYS A 100 -29.47 -3.09 2.81
N SER A 101 -29.55 -1.87 2.26
CA SER A 101 -30.81 -1.16 2.04
C SER A 101 -31.73 -1.89 1.06
N ASN A 102 -31.17 -2.39 -0.05
CA ASN A 102 -31.91 -3.19 -1.03
C ASN A 102 -32.47 -4.46 -0.40
N TRP A 103 -31.67 -5.20 0.38
CA TRP A 103 -32.11 -6.41 1.06
C TRP A 103 -33.20 -6.14 2.08
N GLN A 104 -33.11 -5.03 2.84
CA GLN A 104 -34.21 -4.62 3.72
C GLN A 104 -35.51 -4.45 2.93
N LYS A 105 -35.49 -3.73 1.81
CA LYS A 105 -36.67 -3.56 0.94
C LYS A 105 -37.20 -4.88 0.41
N VAL A 106 -36.33 -5.78 -0.05
CA VAL A 106 -36.73 -7.10 -0.57
C VAL A 106 -37.54 -7.88 0.49
N PHE A 107 -37.10 -7.86 1.74
CA PHE A 107 -37.74 -8.60 2.82
C PHE A 107 -38.91 -7.87 3.46
N SER A 108 -38.96 -6.53 3.45
CA SER A 108 -39.99 -5.75 4.15
C SER A 108 -41.06 -5.15 3.24
N ALA A 109 -40.82 -4.97 1.94
CA ALA A 109 -41.82 -4.38 1.04
C ALA A 109 -42.93 -5.37 0.69
N GLU A 110 -44.16 -4.85 0.64
CA GLU A 110 -45.38 -5.64 0.44
C GLU A 110 -45.70 -5.88 -1.04
N ASP A 111 -45.50 -4.89 -1.93
CA ASP A 111 -45.94 -4.98 -3.33
C ASP A 111 -44.84 -4.70 -4.38
N GLU A 112 -44.18 -3.53 -4.37
CA GLU A 112 -43.15 -3.19 -5.34
C GLU A 112 -41.79 -2.96 -4.66
N ILE A 113 -40.73 -3.55 -5.22
CA ILE A 113 -39.36 -3.41 -4.74
C ILE A 113 -38.55 -2.70 -5.81
N THR A 114 -37.99 -1.55 -5.46
CA THR A 114 -36.97 -0.86 -6.26
C THR A 114 -35.61 -0.97 -5.57
N VAL A 115 -34.69 -1.69 -6.19
CA VAL A 115 -33.29 -1.80 -5.75
C VAL A 115 -32.41 -0.85 -6.55
N THR A 116 -31.42 -0.27 -5.89
CA THR A 116 -30.41 0.60 -6.52
C THR A 116 -29.11 -0.18 -6.65
N LEU A 117 -28.54 -0.28 -7.84
CA LEU A 117 -27.29 -0.99 -8.08
C LEU A 117 -26.08 -0.11 -7.75
N ALA A 118 -24.91 -0.73 -7.62
CA ALA A 118 -23.67 -0.03 -7.27
C ALA A 118 -23.23 1.01 -8.32
N ASP A 119 -23.72 0.90 -9.56
CA ASP A 119 -23.50 1.86 -10.65
C ASP A 119 -24.51 3.03 -10.65
N GLY A 120 -25.43 3.08 -9.67
CA GLY A 120 -26.46 4.10 -9.54
C GLY A 120 -27.72 3.83 -10.36
N SER A 121 -27.75 2.79 -11.19
CA SER A 121 -28.96 2.38 -11.89
C SER A 121 -29.98 1.77 -10.92
N SER A 122 -31.25 1.71 -11.32
CA SER A 122 -32.32 1.15 -10.49
C SER A 122 -33.06 0.03 -11.23
N TYR A 123 -33.47 -0.98 -10.48
CA TYR A 123 -34.27 -2.10 -10.97
C TYR A 123 -35.52 -2.24 -10.08
N SER A 124 -36.70 -2.20 -10.72
CA SER A 124 -37.99 -2.33 -10.05
C SER A 124 -38.67 -3.65 -10.41
N ARG A 125 -39.24 -4.33 -9.42
CA ARG A 125 -40.02 -5.55 -9.63
C ARG A 125 -41.17 -5.66 -8.63
N HIS A 126 -42.32 -6.10 -9.12
CA HIS A 126 -43.44 -6.51 -8.27
C HIS A 126 -43.18 -7.86 -7.58
N LYS A 127 -43.42 -7.89 -6.27
CA LYS A 127 -43.37 -9.10 -5.45
C LYS A 127 -44.60 -9.95 -5.77
N ARG A 128 -44.40 -11.15 -6.31
CA ARG A 128 -45.51 -12.10 -6.50
C ARG A 128 -45.96 -12.59 -5.12
N ARG A 129 -47.18 -12.26 -4.71
CA ARG A 129 -47.83 -12.88 -3.55
C ARG A 129 -47.99 -14.38 -3.87
N GLY A 130 -47.31 -15.24 -3.11
CA GLY A 130 -47.53 -16.68 -3.19
C GLY A 130 -48.96 -16.97 -2.75
N GLY A 131 -49.68 -17.76 -3.55
CA GLY A 131 -50.94 -18.37 -3.16
C GLY A 131 -50.72 -19.60 -2.30
#